data_AF-A0A955JC07-F1
#
_entry.id   AF-A0A955JC07-F1
#
_cell.length_a   1.000
_cell.length_b   1.000
_cell.length_c   1.000
_cell.angle_alpha   90.00
_cell.angle_beta   90.00
_cell.angle_gamma   90.00
#
_symmetry.space_group_name_H-M   'P 1'
#
loop_
_entity.id
_entity.type
_entity.pdbx_description
1 polymer ?
#
loop_
_entity_poly.entity_id
_entity_poly.type
_entity_poly.pdbx_seq_one_letter_code
_entity_poly.pdbx_strand_id
1 'polypeptide(L)'
;NGNPTTFTNGRSYTTTTTFDAFDRRTKVTNAASHYTEFTLDELGQITGIERYDSSHNLLQRESRYYDERGRLWKTSGLRKDPSTTYSDAVTTYSRLKTGQVATVTDAVSSVTTNTYDAAGRLIEVEDHLGNTVSYTLDDGGLATAWEIEETDGTSTVTHEYEAVYDVIGRKTVDKEIDRTNGSNVLETEYYYDSRSNRTFLIDAMDNPTRWTFDANGRMTKRERALTLGSTINDFTTAQVTEWGFDDNDRMTSHTDDGSNATTWAHDALDRVVTMTYPDTTYVTYDHDAEDNVVETIDAAGNEIDDTFDNLDRNTARSVTL
;
A
#
# COMPACT_ATOMS: atom_id res chain seq x y z
N ASN A 1 -11.81 41.16 11.25
CA ASN A 1 -11.26 40.93 12.61
C ASN A 1 -12.17 40.00 13.42
N GLY A 2 -12.46 38.81 12.89
CA GLY A 2 -13.40 37.84 13.50
C GLY A 2 -12.81 36.44 13.68
N ASN A 3 -11.49 36.29 13.46
CA ASN A 3 -10.86 34.99 13.55
C ASN A 3 -10.61 34.62 15.02
N PRO A 4 -11.02 33.41 15.46
CA PRO A 4 -10.82 32.97 16.83
C PRO A 4 -9.33 32.85 17.13
N THR A 5 -8.86 33.59 18.13
CA THR A 5 -7.47 33.56 18.60
C THR A 5 -7.20 32.41 19.57
N THR A 6 -8.25 31.77 20.06
CA THR A 6 -8.18 30.63 20.97
C THR A 6 -9.25 29.60 20.61
N PHE A 7 -8.88 28.33 20.69
CA PHE A 7 -9.79 27.20 20.56
C PHE A 7 -9.51 26.21 21.69
N THR A 8 -10.51 25.91 22.51
CA THR A 8 -10.42 24.92 23.58
C THR A 8 -11.31 23.74 23.22
N ASN A 9 -10.74 22.54 23.14
CA ASN A 9 -11.52 21.35 22.85
C ASN A 9 -12.24 20.81 24.10
N GLY A 10 -13.13 19.81 23.92
CA GLY A 10 -13.90 19.20 25.03
C GLY A 10 -13.07 18.48 26.10
N ARG A 11 -11.75 18.40 25.95
CA ARG A 11 -10.79 17.87 26.94
C ARG A 11 -9.97 18.99 27.61
N SER A 12 -10.40 20.25 27.48
CA SER A 12 -9.72 21.45 28.02
C SER A 12 -8.33 21.74 27.43
N TYR A 13 -7.94 21.09 26.33
CA TYR A 13 -6.72 21.48 25.62
C TYR A 13 -6.98 22.76 24.83
N THR A 14 -6.18 23.79 25.09
CA THR A 14 -6.29 25.09 24.43
C THR A 14 -5.20 25.25 23.37
N THR A 15 -5.62 25.60 22.16
CA THR A 15 -4.76 26.01 21.05
C THR A 15 -4.92 27.51 20.86
N THR A 16 -3.81 28.26 20.82
CA THR A 16 -3.84 29.70 20.54
C THR A 16 -3.30 29.97 19.14
N THR A 17 -3.91 30.92 18.44
CA THR A 17 -3.55 31.31 17.07
C THR A 17 -3.36 32.81 17.00
N THR A 18 -2.24 33.26 16.42
CA THR A 18 -2.02 34.67 16.11
C THR A 18 -2.17 34.93 14.61
N PHE A 19 -2.57 36.15 14.27
CA PHE A 19 -2.79 36.60 12.90
C PHE A 19 -2.03 37.89 12.64
N ASP A 20 -1.73 38.19 11.38
CA ASP A 20 -1.20 39.47 10.95
C ASP A 20 -2.33 40.50 10.69
N ALA A 21 -1.95 41.70 10.23
CA ALA A 21 -2.89 42.79 9.94
C ALA A 21 -3.91 42.49 8.83
N PHE A 22 -3.70 41.43 8.05
CA PHE A 22 -4.60 40.97 6.99
C PHE A 22 -5.41 39.74 7.42
N ASP A 23 -5.49 39.46 8.74
CA ASP A 23 -6.19 38.30 9.31
C ASP A 23 -5.58 36.95 8.84
N ARG A 24 -4.31 36.92 8.40
CA ARG A 24 -3.60 35.70 7.97
C ARG A 24 -2.82 35.09 9.13
N ARG A 25 -2.83 33.76 9.27
CA ARG A 25 -2.28 33.04 10.41
C ARG A 25 -0.76 33.10 10.47
N THR A 26 -0.19 33.55 11.59
CA THR A 26 1.27 33.70 11.81
C THR A 26 1.84 32.79 12.88
N LYS A 27 1.05 32.30 13.84
CA LYS A 27 1.50 31.35 14.86
C LYS A 27 0.36 30.47 15.33
N VAL A 28 0.66 29.21 15.65
CA VAL A 28 -0.24 28.28 16.35
C VAL A 28 0.51 27.63 17.50
N THR A 29 -0.01 27.75 18.71
CA THR A 29 0.55 27.12 19.92
C THR A 29 -0.43 26.08 20.43
N ASN A 30 0.03 24.85 20.67
CA ASN A 30 -0.79 23.79 21.23
C ASN A 30 -0.85 23.85 22.77
N ALA A 31 -1.65 22.99 23.38
CA ALA A 31 -1.82 22.94 24.83
C ALA A 31 -0.56 22.52 25.61
N ALA A 32 0.42 21.91 24.96
CA ALA A 32 1.72 21.58 25.54
C ALA A 32 2.76 22.70 25.35
N SER A 33 2.33 23.89 24.91
CA SER A 33 3.17 25.05 24.61
C SER A 33 4.17 24.84 23.46
N HIS A 34 4.07 23.76 22.69
CA HIS A 34 4.78 23.65 21.41
C HIS A 34 4.09 24.56 20.41
N TYR A 35 4.85 25.18 19.52
CA TYR A 35 4.27 26.12 18.57
C TYR A 35 4.87 26.02 17.18
N THR A 36 4.09 26.45 16.20
CA THR A 36 4.48 26.60 14.80
C THR A 36 4.32 28.07 14.41
N GLU A 37 5.37 28.67 13.87
CA GLU A 37 5.37 30.02 13.30
C GLU A 37 5.35 29.95 11.77
N PHE A 38 4.64 30.90 11.16
CA PHE A 38 4.48 31.02 9.72
C PHE A 38 4.95 32.41 9.26
N THR A 39 5.87 32.43 8.31
CA THR A 39 6.25 33.63 7.56
C THR A 39 5.44 33.67 6.28
N LEU A 40 4.84 34.82 5.95
CA LEU A 40 4.04 35.01 4.74
C LEU A 40 4.61 36.14 3.88
N ASP A 41 4.49 36.01 2.57
CA ASP A 41 4.80 37.09 1.63
C ASP A 41 3.65 38.13 1.51
N GLU A 42 3.83 39.12 0.64
CA GLU A 42 2.83 40.17 0.38
C GLU A 42 1.52 39.61 -0.21
N LEU A 43 1.59 38.48 -0.93
CA LEU A 43 0.44 37.79 -1.51
C LEU A 43 -0.26 36.84 -0.53
N GLY A 44 0.29 36.66 0.68
CA GLY A 44 -0.25 35.78 1.72
C GLY A 44 0.14 34.32 1.57
N GLN A 45 1.16 34.02 0.77
CA GLN A 45 1.70 32.68 0.62
C GLN A 45 2.74 32.42 1.71
N ILE A 46 2.74 31.22 2.29
CA ILE A 46 3.63 30.86 3.40
C ILE A 46 5.04 30.63 2.85
N THR A 47 5.99 31.51 3.16
CA THR A 47 7.41 31.41 2.77
C THR A 47 8.28 30.73 3.81
N GLY A 48 7.81 30.59 5.06
CA GLY A 48 8.55 29.95 6.14
C GLY A 48 7.63 29.25 7.14
N ILE A 49 8.05 28.09 7.64
CA ILE A 49 7.40 27.35 8.72
C ILE A 49 8.47 26.93 9.72
N GLU A 50 8.34 27.36 10.97
CA GLU A 50 9.26 26.96 12.04
C GLU A 50 8.48 26.31 13.18
N ARG A 51 8.92 25.14 13.64
CA ARG A 51 8.31 24.40 14.74
C ARG A 51 9.24 24.39 15.94
N TYR A 52 8.68 24.65 17.11
CA TYR A 52 9.41 24.78 18.36
C TYR A 52 8.79 23.91 19.45
N ASP A 53 9.63 23.41 20.35
CA ASP A 53 9.16 22.83 21.61
C ASP A 53 8.73 23.94 22.60
N SER A 54 8.29 23.51 23.78
CA SER A 54 7.84 24.41 24.86
C SER A 54 8.98 25.22 25.48
N SER A 55 10.23 24.86 25.21
CA SER A 55 11.45 25.55 25.65
C SER A 55 12.02 26.48 24.58
N HIS A 56 11.28 26.73 23.50
CA HIS A 56 11.69 27.56 22.36
C HIS A 56 12.87 27.02 21.55
N ASN A 57 13.17 25.72 21.64
CA ASN A 57 14.16 25.11 20.77
C ASN A 57 13.54 24.84 19.39
N LEU A 58 14.24 25.25 18.34
CA LEU A 58 13.83 24.93 16.97
C LEU A 58 13.93 23.42 16.74
N LEU A 59 12.78 22.80 16.43
CA LEU A 59 12.67 21.39 16.09
C LEU A 59 12.73 21.16 14.58
N GLN A 60 12.17 22.09 13.81
CA GLN A 60 12.10 22.01 12.36
C GLN A 60 11.96 23.40 11.74
N ARG A 61 12.62 23.62 10.61
CA ARG A 61 12.40 24.78 9.74
C ARG A 61 12.11 24.31 8.33
N GLU A 62 11.18 24.96 7.64
CA GLU A 62 10.89 24.74 6.24
C GLU A 62 10.75 26.11 5.56
N SER A 63 11.48 26.35 4.49
CA SER A 63 11.33 27.53 3.64
C SER A 63 10.65 27.15 2.34
N ARG A 64 9.84 28.06 1.79
CA ARG A 64 9.04 27.87 0.57
C ARG A 64 9.24 29.05 -0.37
N TYR A 65 9.37 28.75 -1.65
CA TYR A 65 9.64 29.73 -2.69
C TYR A 65 8.62 29.55 -3.82
N TYR A 66 8.05 30.67 -4.27
CA TYR A 66 6.97 30.71 -5.24
C TYR A 66 7.42 31.42 -6.52
N ASP A 67 6.88 30.98 -7.66
CA ASP A 67 7.13 31.62 -8.96
C ASP A 67 6.27 32.88 -9.11
N GLU A 68 6.44 33.64 -10.19
CA GLU A 68 5.67 34.86 -10.46
C GLU A 68 4.14 34.63 -10.56
N ARG A 69 3.69 33.37 -10.67
CA ARG A 69 2.28 32.96 -10.72
C ARG A 69 1.79 32.43 -9.36
N GLY A 70 2.59 32.51 -8.31
CA GLY A 70 2.26 32.08 -6.95
C GLY A 70 2.31 30.56 -6.74
N ARG A 71 3.06 29.83 -7.59
CA ARG A 71 3.18 28.37 -7.45
C ARG A 71 4.47 28.01 -6.74
N LEU A 72 4.36 27.12 -5.77
CA LEU A 72 5.49 26.65 -4.96
C LEU A 72 6.51 25.93 -5.84
N TRP A 73 7.60 26.56 -6.23
CA TRP A 73 8.59 25.95 -7.13
C TRP A 73 9.78 25.36 -6.39
N LYS A 74 10.04 25.74 -5.12
CA LYS A 74 11.11 25.19 -4.28
C LYS A 74 10.72 25.16 -2.81
N THR A 75 11.16 24.13 -2.09
CA THR A 75 11.17 24.09 -0.62
C THR A 75 12.58 23.81 -0.12
N SER A 76 12.86 24.10 1.15
CA SER A 76 14.08 23.65 1.84
C SER A 76 13.77 23.34 3.30
N GLY A 77 14.11 22.15 3.79
CA GLY A 77 13.84 21.73 5.16
C GLY A 77 15.09 21.62 6.02
N LEU A 78 14.92 21.85 7.32
CA LEU A 78 15.85 21.48 8.40
C LEU A 78 15.05 20.69 9.42
N ARG A 79 15.53 19.53 9.84
CA ARG A 79 14.91 18.76 10.94
C ARG A 79 15.98 18.45 11.98
N LYS A 80 15.71 18.81 13.23
CA LYS A 80 16.60 18.46 14.34
C LYS A 80 16.50 16.94 14.57
N ASP A 81 17.62 16.24 14.37
CA ASP A 81 17.79 14.87 14.85
C ASP A 81 17.89 14.90 16.39
N PRO A 82 17.16 14.05 17.13
CA PRO A 82 17.27 13.96 18.58
C PRO A 82 18.67 13.55 19.10
N SER A 83 19.58 13.10 18.22
CA SER A 83 20.89 12.55 18.59
C SER A 83 22.12 13.37 18.16
N THR A 84 22.01 14.39 17.30
CA THR A 84 23.16 15.19 16.83
C THR A 84 22.84 16.66 16.49
N THR A 85 23.88 17.47 16.30
CA THR A 85 23.86 18.85 15.78
C THR A 85 22.96 19.02 14.56
N TYR A 86 22.35 20.20 14.39
CA TYR A 86 21.54 20.58 13.22
C TYR A 86 22.22 20.10 11.93
N SER A 87 21.67 19.08 11.28
CA SER A 87 22.08 18.73 9.93
C SER A 87 21.19 19.51 8.98
N ASP A 88 21.83 20.24 8.08
CA ASP A 88 21.18 21.01 7.03
C ASP A 88 20.65 20.10 5.92
N ALA A 89 19.90 19.06 6.31
CA ALA A 89 19.32 18.08 5.41
C ALA A 89 18.19 18.70 4.58
N VAL A 90 18.60 19.47 3.56
CA VAL A 90 17.74 20.28 2.73
C VAL A 90 17.36 19.49 1.48
N THR A 91 16.12 19.00 1.42
CA THR A 91 15.52 18.56 0.15
C THR A 91 14.92 19.76 -0.57
N THR A 92 15.29 19.94 -1.84
CA THR A 92 14.72 20.96 -2.72
C THR A 92 13.98 20.34 -3.89
N TYR A 93 12.94 21.02 -4.36
CA TYR A 93 12.19 20.64 -5.55
C TYR A 93 12.36 21.75 -6.57
N SER A 94 12.35 21.42 -7.86
CA SER A 94 12.09 22.37 -8.94
C SER A 94 10.81 21.97 -9.64
N ARG A 95 10.08 22.92 -10.24
CA ARG A 95 8.82 22.64 -10.93
C ARG A 95 8.79 23.22 -12.33
N LEU A 96 8.11 22.51 -13.23
CA LEU A 96 7.80 22.97 -14.57
C LEU A 96 6.79 24.13 -14.53
N LYS A 97 6.69 24.87 -15.64
CA LYS A 97 5.68 25.92 -15.84
C LYS A 97 4.24 25.40 -15.84
N THR A 98 4.02 24.11 -15.76
CA THR A 98 2.74 23.42 -15.59
C THR A 98 2.44 23.11 -14.12
N GLY A 99 3.44 23.18 -13.24
CA GLY A 99 3.32 22.88 -11.80
C GLY A 99 3.77 21.47 -11.40
N GLN A 100 4.11 20.61 -12.36
CA GLN A 100 4.71 19.30 -12.09
C GLN A 100 6.14 19.44 -11.53
N VAL A 101 6.59 18.48 -10.74
CA VAL A 101 7.96 18.47 -10.18
C VAL A 101 8.94 18.04 -11.26
N ALA A 102 9.86 18.91 -11.64
CA ALA A 102 10.88 18.63 -12.65
C ALA A 102 12.08 17.91 -12.03
N THR A 103 12.59 18.40 -10.89
CA THR A 103 13.68 17.75 -10.18
C THR A 103 13.45 17.72 -8.68
N VAL A 104 14.02 16.71 -8.03
CA VAL A 104 14.14 16.60 -6.57
C VAL A 104 15.63 16.53 -6.26
N THR A 105 16.14 17.47 -5.48
CA THR A 105 17.51 17.41 -4.96
C THR A 105 17.42 17.07 -3.49
N ASP A 106 17.95 15.92 -3.08
CA ASP A 106 17.92 15.49 -1.69
C ASP A 106 18.93 16.24 -0.80
N ALA A 107 18.96 15.85 0.48
CA ALA A 107 19.83 16.44 1.49
C ALA A 107 21.34 16.26 1.21
N VAL A 108 21.72 15.25 0.42
CA VAL A 108 23.13 14.99 0.05
C VAL A 108 23.45 15.51 -1.36
N SER A 109 22.58 16.37 -1.90
CA SER A 109 22.67 16.97 -3.23
C SER A 109 22.54 16.00 -4.41
N SER A 110 22.05 14.78 -4.16
CA SER A 110 21.67 13.86 -5.23
C SER A 110 20.40 14.36 -5.90
N VAL A 111 20.40 14.38 -7.25
CA VAL A 111 19.30 14.92 -8.06
C VAL A 111 18.55 13.78 -8.73
N THR A 112 17.23 13.74 -8.56
CA THR A 112 16.31 12.95 -9.35
C THR A 112 15.58 13.86 -10.34
N THR A 113 15.52 13.48 -11.61
CA THR A 113 14.84 14.22 -12.68
C THR A 113 13.59 13.48 -13.13
N ASN A 114 12.49 14.20 -13.35
CA ASN A 114 11.22 13.66 -13.83
C ASN A 114 10.87 14.28 -15.18
N THR A 115 10.58 13.43 -16.16
CA THR A 115 10.14 13.83 -17.50
C THR A 115 8.66 13.48 -17.68
N TYR A 116 7.92 14.37 -18.35
CA TYR A 116 6.48 14.23 -18.56
C TYR A 116 6.13 14.33 -20.05
N ASP A 117 5.09 13.64 -20.47
CA ASP A 117 4.53 13.79 -21.81
C ASP A 117 3.74 15.10 -21.98
N ALA A 118 3.22 15.34 -23.19
CA ALA A 118 2.44 16.53 -23.50
C ALA A 118 1.09 16.62 -22.74
N ALA A 119 0.56 15.49 -22.27
CA ALA A 119 -0.63 15.43 -21.42
C ALA A 119 -0.29 15.66 -19.94
N GLY A 120 1.00 15.77 -19.60
CA GLY A 120 1.46 16.01 -18.25
C GLY A 120 1.57 14.75 -17.38
N ARG A 121 1.63 13.57 -18.01
CA ARG A 121 1.81 12.28 -17.34
C ARG A 121 3.29 11.96 -17.24
N LEU A 122 3.74 11.37 -16.13
CA LEU A 122 5.13 11.02 -15.90
C LEU A 122 5.53 9.88 -16.86
N ILE A 123 6.60 10.07 -17.62
CA ILE A 123 7.11 9.09 -18.59
C ILE A 123 8.56 8.68 -18.36
N GLU A 124 9.29 9.36 -17.48
CA GLU A 124 10.64 8.92 -17.11
C GLU A 124 11.04 9.52 -15.75
N VAL A 125 11.78 8.73 -14.98
CA VAL A 125 12.47 9.12 -13.76
C VAL A 125 13.93 8.74 -13.89
N GLU A 126 14.83 9.70 -13.75
CA GLU A 126 16.28 9.50 -13.73
C GLU A 126 16.83 9.81 -12.34
N ASP A 127 17.60 8.90 -11.75
CA ASP A 127 18.27 9.14 -10.47
C ASP A 127 19.63 9.84 -10.64
N HIS A 128 20.30 10.12 -9.52
CA HIS A 128 21.55 10.88 -9.54
C HIS A 128 22.76 10.09 -10.06
N LEU A 129 22.61 8.77 -10.25
CA LEU A 129 23.61 7.87 -10.80
C LEU A 129 23.42 7.68 -12.32
N GLY A 130 22.31 8.19 -12.87
CA GLY A 130 21.93 8.02 -14.26
C GLY A 130 21.11 6.76 -14.51
N ASN A 131 20.61 6.09 -13.47
CA ASN A 131 19.66 4.99 -13.65
C ASN A 131 18.30 5.58 -14.02
N THR A 132 17.62 4.98 -14.99
CA THR A 132 16.34 5.47 -15.51
C THR A 132 15.23 4.44 -15.35
N VAL A 133 14.00 4.93 -15.18
CA VAL A 133 12.78 4.16 -15.40
C VAL A 133 11.89 4.95 -16.33
N SER A 134 11.65 4.42 -17.53
CA SER A 134 10.93 5.09 -18.62
C SER A 134 9.65 4.35 -18.98
N TYR A 135 8.59 5.07 -19.37
CA TYR A 135 7.26 4.53 -19.63
C TYR A 135 6.72 4.98 -21.00
N THR A 136 6.15 4.05 -21.74
CA THR A 136 5.24 4.34 -22.86
C THR A 136 3.81 4.20 -22.38
N LEU A 137 3.02 5.26 -22.51
CA LEU A 137 1.63 5.30 -22.08
C LEU A 137 0.69 5.28 -23.29
N ASP A 138 -0.42 4.54 -23.19
CA ASP A 138 -1.53 4.66 -24.14
C ASP A 138 -2.29 5.99 -23.96
N ASP A 139 -3.32 6.23 -24.77
CA ASP A 139 -4.14 7.45 -24.67
C ASP A 139 -4.93 7.53 -23.34
N GLY A 140 -5.22 6.39 -22.71
CA GLY A 140 -5.87 6.29 -21.40
C GLY A 140 -4.94 6.54 -20.22
N GLY A 141 -3.62 6.53 -20.44
CA GLY A 141 -2.59 6.70 -19.41
C GLY A 141 -2.11 5.40 -18.79
N LEU A 142 -2.46 4.24 -19.36
CA LEU A 142 -1.92 2.95 -18.94
C LEU A 142 -0.56 2.73 -19.58
N ALA A 143 0.41 2.23 -18.80
CA ALA A 143 1.75 1.93 -19.29
C ALA A 143 1.75 0.64 -20.10
N THR A 144 1.96 0.76 -21.42
CA THR A 144 2.02 -0.36 -22.37
C THR A 144 3.44 -0.89 -22.57
N ALA A 145 4.45 -0.10 -22.22
CA ALA A 145 5.83 -0.55 -22.10
C ALA A 145 6.55 0.25 -21.01
N TRP A 146 7.56 -0.35 -20.38
CA TRP A 146 8.52 0.39 -19.57
C TRP A 146 9.91 -0.23 -19.65
N GLU A 147 10.90 0.60 -19.40
CA GLU A 147 12.31 0.27 -19.49
C GLU A 147 12.99 0.71 -18.20
N ILE A 148 13.87 -0.14 -17.66
CA ILE A 148 14.74 0.18 -16.53
C ILE A 148 16.16 0.09 -17.03
N GLU A 149 16.89 1.20 -17.01
CA GLU A 149 18.33 1.21 -17.30
C GLU A 149 19.10 1.41 -16.01
N GLU A 150 19.99 0.47 -15.69
CA GLU A 150 20.91 0.58 -14.57
C GLU A 150 22.34 0.72 -15.11
N THR A 151 23.09 1.72 -14.62
CA THR A 151 24.47 1.97 -15.05
C THR A 151 25.43 2.03 -13.89
N ASP A 152 26.63 1.48 -14.08
CA ASP A 152 27.77 1.65 -13.17
C ASP A 152 28.74 2.76 -13.65
N GLY A 153 28.34 3.51 -14.68
CA GLY A 153 29.16 4.53 -15.35
C GLY A 153 30.12 3.99 -16.41
N THR A 154 30.27 2.67 -16.55
CA THR A 154 31.08 2.01 -17.58
C THR A 154 30.29 1.06 -18.47
N SER A 155 29.20 0.51 -17.94
CA SER A 155 28.25 -0.35 -18.62
C SER A 155 26.83 0.03 -18.23
N THR A 156 25.87 -0.37 -19.07
CA THR A 156 24.44 -0.21 -18.81
C THR A 156 23.77 -1.56 -19.01
N VAL A 157 22.89 -1.92 -18.08
CA VAL A 157 21.98 -3.05 -18.18
C VAL A 157 20.59 -2.49 -18.41
N THR A 158 19.89 -3.01 -19.41
CA THR A 158 18.54 -2.57 -19.76
C THR A 158 17.57 -3.73 -19.57
N HIS A 159 16.54 -3.51 -18.76
CA HIS A 159 15.40 -4.40 -18.58
C HIS A 159 14.17 -3.78 -19.22
N GLU A 160 13.51 -4.53 -20.09
CA GLU A 160 12.36 -4.03 -20.84
C GLU A 160 11.13 -4.85 -20.53
N TYR A 161 9.99 -4.18 -20.54
CA TYR A 161 8.73 -4.78 -20.21
C TYR A 161 7.63 -4.25 -21.13
N GLU A 162 6.67 -5.11 -21.44
CA GLU A 162 5.47 -4.74 -22.22
C GLU A 162 4.22 -5.24 -21.51
N ALA A 163 3.13 -4.48 -21.59
CA ALA A 163 1.84 -4.89 -21.08
C ALA A 163 0.73 -4.57 -22.08
N VAL A 164 -0.22 -5.51 -22.21
CA VAL A 164 -1.44 -5.33 -22.99
C VAL A 164 -2.62 -5.27 -22.03
N TYR A 165 -3.55 -4.37 -22.29
CA TYR A 165 -4.77 -4.19 -21.50
C TYR A 165 -6.00 -4.43 -22.36
N ASP A 166 -7.07 -4.89 -21.73
CA ASP A 166 -8.38 -4.90 -22.35
C ASP A 166 -9.02 -3.50 -22.36
N VAL A 167 -10.20 -3.40 -22.98
CA VAL A 167 -10.92 -2.14 -23.18
C VAL A 167 -11.38 -1.45 -21.89
N ILE A 168 -11.34 -2.13 -20.74
CA ILE A 168 -11.65 -1.54 -19.43
C ILE A 168 -10.40 -1.38 -18.55
N GLY A 169 -9.20 -1.58 -19.11
CA GLY A 169 -7.92 -1.31 -18.48
C GLY A 169 -7.38 -2.45 -17.62
N ARG A 170 -7.88 -3.68 -17.75
CA ARG A 170 -7.31 -4.86 -17.06
C ARG A 170 -6.17 -5.43 -17.88
N LYS A 171 -5.03 -5.70 -17.24
CA LYS A 171 -3.86 -6.26 -17.91
C LYS A 171 -4.15 -7.70 -18.37
N THR A 172 -4.06 -7.97 -19.68
CA THR A 172 -4.26 -9.30 -20.27
C THR A 172 -2.96 -9.99 -20.63
N VAL A 173 -1.88 -9.24 -20.82
CA VAL A 173 -0.54 -9.78 -21.11
C VAL A 173 0.49 -8.93 -20.37
N ASP A 174 1.51 -9.58 -19.82
CA ASP A 174 2.70 -8.98 -19.21
C ASP A 174 3.93 -9.69 -19.76
N LYS A 175 4.92 -8.93 -20.23
CA LYS A 175 6.15 -9.46 -20.81
C LYS A 175 7.34 -8.83 -20.11
N GLU A 176 8.29 -9.66 -19.71
CA GLU A 176 9.65 -9.24 -19.39
C GLU A 176 10.56 -9.70 -20.53
N ILE A 177 11.34 -8.77 -21.06
CA ILE A 177 12.13 -8.96 -22.28
C ILE A 177 13.61 -8.75 -21.92
N ASP A 178 14.40 -9.82 -22.03
CA ASP A 178 15.86 -9.73 -21.99
C ASP A 178 16.42 -9.70 -23.41
N ARG A 179 16.72 -8.49 -23.91
CA ARG A 179 17.37 -8.30 -25.23
C ARG A 179 18.88 -8.54 -25.20
N THR A 180 19.50 -8.64 -24.02
CA THR A 180 20.95 -8.83 -23.87
C THR A 180 21.37 -10.26 -24.22
N ASN A 181 20.48 -11.23 -23.98
CA ASN A 181 20.66 -12.65 -24.33
C ASN A 181 19.78 -13.16 -25.48
N GLY A 182 19.39 -12.28 -26.42
CA GLY A 182 18.74 -12.72 -27.66
C GLY A 182 17.27 -13.13 -27.51
N SER A 183 16.42 -12.17 -27.11
CA SER A 183 14.94 -12.23 -27.18
C SER A 183 14.28 -13.29 -26.28
N ASN A 184 14.82 -13.54 -25.09
CA ASN A 184 14.05 -14.27 -24.08
C ASN A 184 12.90 -13.36 -23.63
N VAL A 185 11.68 -13.81 -23.89
CA VAL A 185 10.46 -13.14 -23.45
C VAL A 185 9.79 -14.03 -22.43
N LEU A 186 9.74 -13.57 -21.18
CA LEU A 186 8.93 -14.18 -20.14
C LEU A 186 7.54 -13.57 -20.23
N GLU A 187 6.58 -14.32 -20.76
CA GLU A 187 5.22 -13.85 -21.03
C GLU A 187 4.22 -14.47 -20.06
N THR A 188 3.41 -13.64 -19.40
CA THR A 188 2.29 -14.09 -18.58
C THR A 188 0.99 -13.58 -19.17
N GLU A 189 0.04 -14.48 -19.39
CA GLU A 189 -1.29 -14.16 -19.91
C GLU A 189 -2.36 -14.22 -18.82
N TYR A 190 -3.34 -13.33 -18.88
CA TYR A 190 -4.42 -13.20 -17.91
C TYR A 190 -5.78 -13.17 -18.60
N TYR A 191 -6.73 -13.90 -18.03
CA TYR A 191 -8.11 -13.95 -18.51
C TYR A 191 -9.06 -13.64 -17.37
N TYR A 192 -10.13 -12.93 -17.70
CA TYR A 192 -11.10 -12.43 -16.74
C TYR A 192 -12.53 -12.74 -17.18
N ASP A 193 -13.42 -12.91 -16.20
CA ASP A 193 -14.85 -12.91 -16.46
C ASP A 193 -15.41 -11.48 -16.63
N SER A 194 -16.73 -11.39 -16.83
CA SER A 194 -17.44 -10.11 -16.96
C SER A 194 -17.53 -9.30 -15.66
N ARG A 195 -17.17 -9.89 -14.52
CA ARG A 195 -17.11 -9.24 -13.20
C ARG A 195 -15.69 -8.83 -12.81
N SER A 196 -14.72 -9.03 -13.69
CA SER A 196 -13.30 -8.75 -13.44
C SER A 196 -12.62 -9.68 -12.45
N ASN A 197 -13.20 -10.86 -12.21
CA ASN A 197 -12.49 -11.93 -11.54
C ASN A 197 -11.50 -12.56 -12.52
N ARG A 198 -10.24 -12.75 -12.12
CA ARG A 198 -9.24 -13.46 -12.92
C ARG A 198 -9.58 -14.95 -12.92
N THR A 199 -10.01 -15.48 -14.06
CA THR A 199 -10.44 -16.88 -14.21
C THR A 199 -9.32 -17.79 -14.70
N PHE A 200 -8.32 -17.25 -15.40
CA PHE A 200 -7.21 -18.05 -15.94
C PHE A 200 -5.92 -17.23 -15.99
N LEU A 201 -4.81 -17.92 -15.84
CA LEU A 201 -3.46 -17.40 -15.99
C LEU A 201 -2.58 -18.46 -16.64
N ILE A 202 -1.70 -18.04 -17.54
CA ILE A 202 -0.58 -18.86 -18.03
C ILE A 202 0.67 -18.10 -17.61
N ASP A 203 1.52 -18.71 -16.79
CA ASP A 203 2.79 -18.09 -16.38
C ASP A 203 3.86 -18.16 -17.48
N ALA A 204 4.98 -17.48 -17.27
CA ALA A 204 6.10 -17.45 -18.20
C ALA A 204 6.80 -18.81 -18.43
N MET A 205 6.40 -19.86 -17.71
CA MET A 205 6.87 -21.23 -17.88
C MET A 205 5.76 -22.13 -18.46
N ASP A 206 4.72 -21.54 -19.05
CA ASP A 206 3.56 -22.22 -19.64
C ASP A 206 2.74 -23.06 -18.64
N ASN A 207 2.83 -22.76 -17.34
CA ASN A 207 2.01 -23.42 -16.32
C ASN A 207 0.67 -22.69 -16.17
N PRO A 208 -0.47 -23.35 -16.44
CA PRO A 208 -1.77 -22.71 -16.28
C PRO A 208 -2.27 -22.77 -14.84
N THR A 209 -2.96 -21.71 -14.43
CA THR A 209 -3.78 -21.67 -13.21
C THR A 209 -5.20 -21.21 -13.56
N ARG A 210 -6.21 -21.97 -13.15
CA ARG A 210 -7.64 -21.62 -13.29
C ARG A 210 -8.25 -21.31 -11.94
N TRP A 211 -9.13 -20.31 -11.90
CA TRP A 211 -9.95 -19.99 -10.74
C TRP A 211 -11.43 -20.03 -11.11
N THR A 212 -12.23 -20.62 -10.22
CA THR A 212 -13.69 -20.61 -10.31
C THR A 212 -14.25 -19.77 -9.17
N PHE A 213 -15.27 -18.99 -9.48
CA PHE A 213 -15.96 -18.12 -8.55
C PHE A 213 -17.45 -18.46 -8.52
N ASP A 214 -18.07 -18.27 -7.37
CA ASP A 214 -19.53 -18.34 -7.26
C ASP A 214 -20.21 -17.04 -7.69
N ALA A 215 -21.54 -16.98 -7.53
CA ALA A 215 -22.34 -15.82 -7.92
C ALA A 215 -22.05 -14.55 -7.11
N ASN A 216 -21.50 -14.69 -5.89
CA ASN A 216 -21.10 -13.58 -5.02
C ASN A 216 -19.67 -13.11 -5.32
N GLY A 217 -18.96 -13.77 -6.26
CA GLY A 217 -17.58 -13.44 -6.61
C GLY A 217 -16.55 -14.05 -5.65
N ARG A 218 -16.93 -15.01 -4.81
CA ARG A 218 -16.01 -15.70 -3.91
C ARG A 218 -15.34 -16.85 -4.66
N MET A 219 -14.02 -17.00 -4.50
CA MET A 219 -13.25 -18.06 -5.15
C MET A 219 -13.58 -19.41 -4.51
N THR A 220 -14.18 -20.32 -5.26
CA THR A 220 -14.56 -21.66 -4.79
C THR A 220 -13.57 -22.74 -5.18
N LYS A 221 -12.76 -22.50 -6.22
CA LYS A 221 -11.80 -23.48 -6.73
C LYS A 221 -10.59 -22.81 -7.36
N ARG A 222 -9.42 -23.41 -7.16
CA ARG A 222 -8.16 -23.12 -7.87
C ARG A 222 -7.55 -24.41 -8.39
N GLU A 223 -7.18 -24.42 -9.66
CA GLU A 223 -6.59 -25.58 -10.33
C GLU A 223 -5.25 -25.17 -10.96
N ARG A 224 -4.19 -25.95 -10.74
CA ARG A 224 -2.86 -25.71 -11.33
C ARG A 224 -2.38 -26.94 -12.11
N ALA A 225 -1.65 -26.71 -13.19
CA ALA A 225 -0.97 -27.75 -13.96
C ALA A 225 0.45 -27.31 -14.36
N LEU A 226 1.28 -28.27 -14.75
CA LEU A 226 2.64 -28.01 -15.26
C LEU A 226 2.69 -27.80 -16.79
N THR A 227 1.56 -27.93 -17.46
CA THR A 227 1.51 -27.82 -18.92
C THR A 227 0.09 -27.48 -19.35
N LEU A 228 -0.02 -26.50 -20.25
CA LEU A 228 -1.24 -26.26 -21.00
C LEU A 228 -1.47 -27.41 -22.00
N GLY A 229 -2.72 -27.85 -22.18
CA GLY A 229 -3.07 -28.73 -23.31
C GLY A 229 -3.37 -27.91 -24.56
N SER A 230 -4.25 -28.40 -25.44
CA SER A 230 -4.40 -27.78 -26.77
C SER A 230 -5.13 -26.43 -26.74
N THR A 231 -5.87 -26.14 -25.66
CA THR A 231 -6.63 -24.91 -25.48
C THR A 231 -6.67 -24.53 -24.00
N ILE A 232 -7.04 -23.29 -23.67
CA ILE A 232 -7.22 -22.83 -22.28
C ILE A 232 -8.25 -23.65 -21.48
N ASN A 233 -9.16 -24.36 -22.17
CA ASN A 233 -10.17 -25.23 -21.54
C ASN A 233 -9.72 -26.69 -21.45
N ASP A 234 -8.61 -27.04 -22.09
CA ASP A 234 -8.03 -28.38 -22.19
C ASP A 234 -6.68 -28.35 -21.48
N PHE A 235 -6.67 -28.39 -20.15
CA PHE A 235 -5.42 -28.50 -19.37
C PHE A 235 -5.55 -29.61 -18.32
N THR A 236 -4.48 -30.39 -18.14
CA THR A 236 -4.46 -31.56 -17.23
C THR A 236 -4.13 -31.09 -15.82
N THR A 237 -5.14 -31.01 -14.95
CA THR A 237 -4.97 -30.50 -13.59
C THR A 237 -4.13 -31.44 -12.71
N ALA A 238 -3.11 -30.90 -12.04
CA ALA A 238 -2.24 -31.64 -11.13
C ALA A 238 -2.51 -31.32 -9.65
N GLN A 239 -2.97 -30.10 -9.36
CA GLN A 239 -3.26 -29.63 -8.01
C GLN A 239 -4.60 -28.90 -7.98
N VAL A 240 -5.44 -29.25 -7.01
CA VAL A 240 -6.77 -28.66 -6.83
C VAL A 240 -6.87 -28.13 -5.41
N THR A 241 -7.30 -26.89 -5.25
CA THR A 241 -7.65 -26.32 -3.95
C THR A 241 -9.09 -25.83 -4.01
N GLU A 242 -9.90 -26.16 -3.01
CA GLU A 242 -11.32 -25.82 -2.97
C GLU A 242 -11.68 -25.06 -1.69
N TRP A 243 -12.69 -24.19 -1.80
CA TRP A 243 -13.23 -23.41 -0.70
C TRP A 243 -14.76 -23.47 -0.73
N GLY A 244 -15.36 -23.82 0.40
CA GLY A 244 -16.80 -23.78 0.62
C GLY A 244 -17.19 -22.54 1.43
N PHE A 245 -18.35 -21.98 1.11
CA PHE A 245 -18.92 -20.85 1.83
C PHE A 245 -20.40 -21.10 2.10
N ASP A 246 -20.92 -20.54 3.19
CA ASP A 246 -22.36 -20.48 3.43
C ASP A 246 -23.00 -19.21 2.82
N ASP A 247 -24.30 -19.02 3.04
CA ASP A 247 -25.06 -17.89 2.52
C ASP A 247 -24.71 -16.55 3.20
N ASN A 248 -23.98 -16.57 4.32
CA ASN A 248 -23.52 -15.39 5.05
C ASN A 248 -22.08 -14.99 4.69
N ASP A 249 -21.53 -15.52 3.58
CA ASP A 249 -20.16 -15.26 3.14
C ASP A 249 -19.05 -15.79 4.07
N ARG A 250 -19.38 -16.76 4.93
CA ARG A 250 -18.41 -17.40 5.85
C ARG A 250 -17.85 -18.67 5.24
N MET A 251 -16.55 -18.88 5.41
CA MET A 251 -15.85 -20.05 4.85
C MET A 251 -16.17 -21.30 5.67
N THR A 252 -16.88 -22.27 5.10
CA THR A 252 -17.28 -23.51 5.77
C THR A 252 -16.36 -24.67 5.49
N SER A 253 -15.55 -24.61 4.43
CA SER A 253 -14.56 -25.63 4.12
C SER A 253 -13.36 -25.10 3.34
N HIS A 254 -12.23 -25.77 3.50
CA HIS A 254 -11.03 -25.60 2.69
C HIS A 254 -10.41 -26.98 2.43
N THR A 255 -10.27 -27.34 1.16
CA THR A 255 -9.57 -28.56 0.75
C THR A 255 -8.25 -28.16 0.09
N ASP A 256 -7.14 -28.63 0.63
CA ASP A 256 -5.80 -28.38 0.07
C ASP A 256 -5.51 -29.25 -1.17
N ASP A 257 -4.33 -29.06 -1.78
CA ASP A 257 -3.90 -29.82 -2.96
C ASP A 257 -3.54 -31.29 -2.66
N GLY A 258 -3.42 -31.66 -1.39
CA GLY A 258 -3.34 -33.03 -0.92
C GLY A 258 -4.70 -33.71 -0.72
N SER A 259 -5.81 -33.03 -1.07
CA SER A 259 -7.18 -33.46 -0.79
C SER A 259 -7.52 -33.54 0.70
N ASN A 260 -6.79 -32.80 1.54
CA ASN A 260 -7.06 -32.72 2.96
C ASN A 260 -8.08 -31.60 3.22
N ALA A 261 -9.25 -31.95 3.74
CA ALA A 261 -10.34 -31.00 4.00
C ALA A 261 -10.37 -30.57 5.47
N THR A 262 -10.34 -29.26 5.70
CA THR A 262 -10.68 -28.64 6.99
C THR A 262 -12.05 -27.97 6.87
N THR A 263 -12.92 -28.12 7.86
CA THR A 263 -14.26 -27.48 7.88
C THR A 263 -14.47 -26.64 9.11
N TRP A 264 -15.32 -25.62 9.00
CA TRP A 264 -15.65 -24.71 10.09
C TRP A 264 -17.16 -24.58 10.27
N ALA A 265 -17.61 -24.75 11.51
CA ALA A 265 -18.95 -24.39 11.93
C ALA A 265 -18.92 -23.02 12.61
N HIS A 266 -19.96 -22.22 12.37
CA HIS A 266 -20.07 -20.86 12.90
C HIS A 266 -21.32 -20.72 13.75
N ASP A 267 -21.27 -19.88 14.76
CA ASP A 267 -22.46 -19.47 15.51
C ASP A 267 -23.26 -18.36 14.79
N ALA A 268 -24.25 -17.79 15.47
CA ALA A 268 -25.11 -16.72 14.95
C ALA A 268 -24.43 -15.34 14.89
N LEU A 269 -23.23 -15.20 15.47
CA LEU A 269 -22.42 -13.97 15.46
C LEU A 269 -21.23 -14.10 14.49
N ASP A 270 -21.25 -15.10 13.60
CA ASP A 270 -20.23 -15.37 12.58
C ASP A 270 -18.87 -15.83 13.14
N ARG A 271 -18.85 -16.32 14.39
CA ARG A 271 -17.65 -16.82 15.05
C ARG A 271 -17.51 -18.32 14.86
N VAL A 272 -16.28 -18.80 14.69
CA VAL A 272 -15.98 -20.23 14.51
C VAL A 272 -16.16 -20.97 15.84
N VAL A 273 -17.11 -21.89 15.93
CA VAL A 273 -17.34 -22.71 17.13
C VAL A 273 -16.78 -24.13 17.01
N THR A 274 -16.49 -24.58 15.80
CA THR A 274 -15.86 -25.89 15.56
C THR A 274 -14.99 -25.83 14.33
N MET A 275 -13.78 -26.36 14.44
CA MET A 275 -12.88 -26.62 13.32
C MET A 275 -12.62 -28.12 13.25
N THR A 276 -12.98 -28.77 12.15
CA THR A 276 -12.75 -30.20 11.95
C THR A 276 -11.63 -30.41 10.94
N TYR A 277 -10.66 -31.23 11.31
CA TYR A 277 -9.48 -31.57 10.52
C TYR A 277 -9.75 -32.76 9.56
N PRO A 278 -8.85 -32.98 8.58
CA PRO A 278 -8.98 -34.06 7.59
C PRO A 278 -9.06 -35.47 8.18
N ASP A 279 -8.44 -35.68 9.34
CA ASP A 279 -8.46 -36.95 10.08
C ASP A 279 -9.70 -37.10 10.97
N THR A 280 -10.68 -36.21 10.82
CA THR A 280 -11.94 -36.10 11.58
C THR A 280 -11.80 -35.66 13.03
N THR A 281 -10.58 -35.42 13.51
CA THR A 281 -10.39 -34.74 14.80
C THR A 281 -10.87 -33.29 14.69
N TYR A 282 -11.19 -32.67 15.82
CA TYR A 282 -11.76 -31.33 15.81
C TYR A 282 -11.33 -30.53 17.04
N VAL A 283 -11.42 -29.21 16.91
CA VAL A 283 -11.30 -28.26 18.01
C VAL A 283 -12.61 -27.51 18.14
N THR A 284 -13.14 -27.35 19.35
CA THR A 284 -14.30 -26.48 19.63
C THR A 284 -13.88 -25.24 20.39
N TYR A 285 -14.67 -24.18 20.22
CA TYR A 285 -14.42 -22.88 20.85
C TYR A 285 -15.72 -22.33 21.42
N ASP A 286 -15.73 -22.07 22.72
CA ASP A 286 -16.79 -21.28 23.34
C ASP A 286 -16.29 -19.86 23.54
N HIS A 287 -17.16 -18.91 23.20
CA HIS A 287 -16.85 -17.48 23.23
C HIS A 287 -17.76 -16.78 24.24
N ASP A 288 -17.22 -15.79 24.95
CA ASP A 288 -18.02 -14.88 25.76
C ASP A 288 -18.79 -13.84 24.91
N ALA A 289 -19.40 -12.85 25.56
CA ALA A 289 -20.16 -11.81 24.87
C ALA A 289 -19.27 -10.75 24.19
N GLU A 290 -18.00 -10.69 24.58
CA GLU A 290 -16.99 -9.74 24.11
C GLU A 290 -16.11 -10.34 22.98
N ASP A 291 -16.43 -11.55 22.52
CA ASP A 291 -15.71 -12.30 21.47
C ASP A 291 -14.39 -12.94 21.92
N ASN A 292 -14.16 -13.06 23.22
CA ASN A 292 -13.01 -13.81 23.74
C ASN A 292 -13.34 -15.30 23.78
N VAL A 293 -12.40 -16.14 23.33
CA VAL A 293 -12.47 -17.60 23.48
C VAL A 293 -12.21 -17.97 24.94
N VAL A 294 -13.26 -18.39 25.64
CA VAL A 294 -13.21 -18.74 27.08
C VAL A 294 -13.02 -20.22 27.33
N GLU A 295 -13.39 -21.07 26.37
CA GLU A 295 -13.11 -22.51 26.42
C GLU A 295 -12.63 -22.99 25.05
N THR A 296 -11.62 -23.85 25.03
CA THR A 296 -11.20 -24.61 23.86
C THR A 296 -11.11 -26.07 24.20
N ILE A 297 -11.82 -26.94 23.47
CA ILE A 297 -11.58 -28.39 23.51
C ILE A 297 -10.65 -28.72 22.36
N ASP A 298 -9.42 -29.13 22.66
CA ASP A 298 -8.45 -29.47 21.62
C ASP A 298 -8.73 -30.82 20.95
N ALA A 299 -7.98 -31.13 19.89
CA ALA A 299 -8.14 -32.38 19.12
C ALA A 299 -7.84 -33.66 19.92
N ALA A 300 -7.17 -33.57 21.06
CA ALA A 300 -6.93 -34.68 21.97
C ALA A 300 -8.05 -34.81 23.04
N GLY A 301 -9.00 -33.86 23.07
CA GLY A 301 -10.09 -33.80 24.03
C GLY A 301 -9.75 -33.04 25.31
N ASN A 302 -8.61 -32.34 25.38
CA ASN A 302 -8.27 -31.55 26.55
C ASN A 302 -9.09 -30.25 26.55
N GLU A 303 -9.65 -29.91 27.70
CA GLU A 303 -10.41 -28.68 27.93
C GLU A 303 -9.46 -27.59 28.44
N ILE A 304 -9.43 -26.46 27.73
CA ILE A 304 -8.58 -25.32 28.04
C ILE A 304 -9.48 -24.12 28.32
N ASP A 305 -9.57 -23.71 29.59
CA ASP A 305 -10.32 -22.52 29.98
C ASP A 305 -9.41 -21.30 30.04
N ASP A 306 -9.88 -20.18 29.50
CA ASP A 306 -9.23 -18.88 29.58
C ASP A 306 -10.17 -17.86 30.24
N THR A 307 -9.61 -17.00 31.09
CA THR A 307 -10.34 -15.89 31.73
C THR A 307 -9.73 -14.57 31.33
N PHE A 308 -10.58 -13.55 31.13
CA PHE A 308 -10.15 -12.23 30.65
C PHE A 308 -10.59 -11.14 31.63
N ASP A 309 -9.83 -10.05 31.68
CA ASP A 309 -10.29 -8.82 32.32
C ASP A 309 -11.08 -7.93 31.34
N ASN A 310 -11.68 -6.85 31.86
CA ASN A 310 -12.51 -5.92 31.07
C ASN A 310 -11.74 -5.13 29.98
N LEU A 311 -10.46 -5.38 29.77
CA LEU A 311 -9.65 -4.81 28.69
C LEU A 311 -9.21 -5.91 27.70
N ASP A 312 -9.89 -7.06 27.70
CA ASP A 312 -9.66 -8.23 26.85
C ASP A 312 -8.25 -8.84 27.00
N ARG A 313 -7.67 -8.71 28.19
CA ARG A 313 -6.38 -9.33 28.51
C ARG A 313 -6.61 -10.65 29.22
N ASN A 314 -6.02 -11.74 28.71
CA ASN A 314 -6.04 -13.04 29.37
C ASN A 314 -5.35 -12.93 30.75
N THR A 315 -6.09 -13.25 31.81
CA THR A 315 -5.64 -13.19 33.21
C THR A 315 -5.33 -14.56 33.82
N ALA A 316 -5.89 -15.65 33.28
CA ALA A 316 -5.59 -17.01 33.70
C ALA A 316 -5.97 -18.03 32.64
N ARG A 317 -5.24 -19.15 32.64
CA ARG A 317 -5.47 -20.34 31.81
C ARG A 317 -5.45 -21.61 32.66
N SER A 318 -6.41 -22.51 32.49
CA SER A 318 -6.40 -23.88 33.01
C SER A 318 -6.43 -24.91 31.88
N VAL A 319 -5.97 -26.12 32.18
CA VAL A 319 -6.03 -27.27 31.27
C VAL A 319 -6.50 -28.48 32.04
N THR A 320 -7.57 -29.12 31.58
CA THR A 320 -8.13 -30.38 32.10
C THR A 320 -7.89 -31.49 31.07
N LEU A 321 -7.30 -32.60 31.53
CA LEU A 321 -6.91 -33.76 30.71
C LEU A 321 -7.93 -34.91 30.84
#